data_AF-A0A1I5L3C2-F1
#
_entry.id   AF-A0A1I5L3C2-F1
#
_cell.length_a   1.000
_cell.length_b   1.000
_cell.length_c   1.000
_cell.angle_alpha   90.00
_cell.angle_beta   90.00
_cell.angle_gamma   90.00
#
_symmetry.space_group_name_H-M   'P 1'
#
loop_
_entity.id
_entity.type
_entity.pdbx_description
1 polymer ?
#
loop_
_entity_poly.entity_id
_entity_poly.type
_entity_poly.pdbx_seq_one_letter_code
_entity_poly.pdbx_strand_id
1 'polypeptide(L)'
;MSRKHNENVLPPAYEGVERHLMALFYSGVYVTNADIVKVGKLLGLELPLKDRMALLKQIMHHAHENNMKSQMMQGFMQLLQERTKIYNDLAQNFPTAAPLIQQWIQKARSTIMLLQREMRSNPYE
;
A
#
# COMPACT_ATOMS: atom_id res chain seq x y z
N MET A 1 -31.96 3.19 -10.62
CA MET A 1 -31.49 3.33 -9.23
C MET A 1 -31.04 1.97 -8.71
N SER A 2 -29.72 1.68 -8.66
CA SER A 2 -29.11 0.72 -7.73
C SER A 2 -27.59 0.62 -7.99
N ARG A 3 -26.81 1.64 -7.61
CA ARG A 3 -25.33 1.64 -7.73
C ARG A 3 -24.62 2.14 -6.46
N LYS A 4 -25.32 2.25 -5.33
CA LYS A 4 -24.75 2.79 -4.08
C LYS A 4 -24.31 1.74 -3.06
N HIS A 5 -24.57 0.45 -3.29
CA HIS A 5 -24.29 -0.58 -2.28
C HIS A 5 -22.95 -1.31 -2.42
N ASN A 6 -22.21 -1.12 -3.52
CA ASN A 6 -21.01 -1.93 -3.82
C ASN A 6 -19.66 -1.20 -3.67
N GLU A 7 -19.65 0.10 -3.34
CA GLU A 7 -18.40 0.89 -3.22
C GLU A 7 -17.62 0.62 -1.92
N ASN A 8 -18.21 -0.06 -0.94
CA ASN A 8 -17.59 -0.28 0.37
C ASN A 8 -16.94 -1.66 0.55
N VAL A 9 -17.25 -2.62 -0.32
CA VAL A 9 -16.77 -4.00 -0.23
C VAL A 9 -15.55 -4.14 -1.12
N LEU A 10 -14.37 -4.29 -0.52
CA LEU A 10 -13.16 -4.54 -1.26
C LEU A 10 -13.23 -5.90 -1.97
N PRO A 11 -12.73 -6.01 -3.21
CA PRO A 11 -12.58 -7.31 -3.85
C PRO A 11 -11.76 -8.26 -2.96
N PRO A 12 -12.14 -9.56 -2.86
CA PRO A 12 -11.42 -10.54 -2.03
C PRO A 12 -9.92 -10.61 -2.32
N ALA A 13 -9.54 -10.32 -3.57
CA ALA A 13 -8.15 -10.21 -4.02
C ALA A 13 -7.28 -9.17 -3.28
N TYR A 14 -7.86 -8.36 -2.38
CA TYR A 14 -7.18 -7.36 -1.55
C TYR A 14 -7.35 -7.57 -0.05
N GLU A 15 -7.93 -8.71 0.36
CA GLU A 15 -8.08 -9.02 1.78
C GLU A 15 -6.70 -9.05 2.45
N GLY A 16 -6.57 -8.37 3.60
CA GLY A 16 -5.30 -8.21 4.31
C GLY A 16 -4.32 -7.18 3.74
N VAL A 17 -4.33 -6.90 2.43
CA VAL A 17 -3.48 -5.87 1.81
C VAL A 17 -3.80 -4.48 2.36
N GLU A 18 -5.09 -4.14 2.43
CA GLU A 18 -5.58 -2.87 3.00
C GLU A 18 -5.09 -2.68 4.43
N ARG A 19 -5.22 -3.71 5.26
CA ARG A 19 -4.80 -3.69 6.67
C ARG A 19 -3.32 -3.40 6.82
N HIS A 20 -2.48 -4.03 6.00
CA HIS A 20 -1.04 -3.80 6.01
C HIS A 20 -0.68 -2.37 5.61
N LEU A 21 -1.28 -1.85 4.54
CA LEU A 21 -1.00 -0.49 4.07
C LEU A 21 -1.53 0.60 5.01
N MET A 22 -2.62 0.34 5.73
CA MET A 22 -3.26 1.34 6.61
C MET A 22 -2.67 1.40 8.01
N ALA A 23 -2.26 0.28 8.59
CA ALA A 23 -1.79 0.25 9.96
C ALA A 23 -0.25 0.23 10.02
N LEU A 24 0.32 1.30 10.59
CA LEU A 24 1.75 1.45 10.86
C LEU A 24 2.33 0.25 11.62
N PHE A 25 1.54 -0.34 12.50
CA PHE A 25 1.92 -1.53 13.25
C PHE A 25 2.33 -2.70 12.32
N TYR A 26 1.70 -2.86 11.16
CA TYR A 26 2.00 -3.92 10.20
C TYR A 26 3.04 -3.50 9.15
N SER A 27 2.91 -2.30 8.57
CA SER A 27 3.80 -1.86 7.49
C SER A 27 5.11 -1.26 7.96
N GLY A 28 5.22 -0.78 9.19
CA GLY A 28 6.38 -0.01 9.64
C GLY A 28 6.58 1.32 8.88
N VAL A 29 5.66 1.67 7.97
CA VAL A 29 5.69 2.88 7.16
C VAL A 29 4.29 3.50 7.21
N TYR A 30 4.21 4.76 7.61
CA TYR A 30 2.95 5.49 7.52
C TYR A 30 2.72 5.91 6.06
N VAL A 31 1.84 5.19 5.35
CA VAL A 31 1.40 5.58 4.01
C VAL A 31 0.43 6.75 4.15
N THR A 32 0.78 7.90 3.57
CA THR A 32 0.00 9.15 3.64
C THR A 32 -1.05 9.23 2.52
N ASN A 33 -1.94 10.23 2.58
CA ASN A 33 -2.84 10.53 1.47
C ASN A 33 -2.08 10.89 0.18
N ALA A 34 -0.99 11.64 0.30
CA ALA A 34 -0.17 12.04 -0.84
C ALA A 34 0.51 10.83 -1.50
N ASP A 35 0.96 9.87 -0.68
CA ASP A 35 1.52 8.60 -1.15
C ASP A 35 0.48 7.80 -1.94
N ILE A 36 -0.76 7.71 -1.45
CA ILE A 36 -1.87 7.04 -2.11
C ILE A 36 -2.23 7.76 -3.42
N VAL A 37 -2.31 9.08 -3.42
CA VAL A 37 -2.53 9.89 -4.63
C VAL A 37 -1.41 9.70 -5.65
N LYS A 38 -0.15 9.61 -5.22
CA LYS A 38 0.99 9.31 -6.11
C LYS A 38 0.81 7.96 -6.79
N VAL A 39 0.38 6.93 -6.07
CA VAL A 39 0.08 5.61 -6.66
C VAL A 39 -1.14 5.69 -7.59
N GLY A 40 -2.20 6.40 -7.20
CA GLY A 40 -3.38 6.60 -8.04
C GLY A 40 -3.05 7.22 -9.39
N LYS A 41 -2.18 8.23 -9.42
CA LYS A 41 -1.69 8.86 -10.66
C LYS A 41 -1.00 7.88 -11.60
N LEU A 42 -0.26 6.89 -11.08
CA LEU A 42 0.35 5.83 -11.90
C LEU A 42 -0.71 4.99 -12.62
N LEU A 43 -1.92 4.91 -12.06
CA LEU A 43 -3.04 4.17 -12.64
C LEU A 43 -3.95 5.04 -13.53
N GLY A 44 -3.57 6.29 -13.79
CA GLY A 44 -4.41 7.25 -14.50
C GLY A 44 -5.60 7.77 -13.69
N LEU A 45 -5.59 7.62 -12.36
CA LEU A 45 -6.62 8.14 -11.48
C LEU A 45 -6.27 9.53 -10.95
N GLU A 46 -7.21 10.46 -11.09
CA GLU A 46 -7.24 11.69 -10.31
C GLU A 46 -8.09 11.47 -9.06
N LEU A 47 -7.43 11.42 -7.90
CA LEU A 47 -8.10 11.20 -6.63
C LEU A 47 -8.48 12.53 -5.97
N PRO A 48 -9.73 12.71 -5.49
CA PRO A 48 -10.14 13.89 -4.74
C PRO A 48 -9.50 13.89 -3.35
N LEU A 49 -9.45 15.06 -2.68
CA LEU A 49 -8.99 15.12 -1.28
C LEU A 49 -10.03 14.44 -0.37
N LYS A 50 -9.76 13.21 0.06
CA LYS A 50 -10.60 12.39 0.95
C LYS A 50 -9.77 11.78 2.08
N ASP A 51 -10.43 11.07 2.99
CA ASP A 51 -9.74 10.27 3.99
C ASP A 51 -8.94 9.13 3.34
N ARG A 52 -7.91 8.68 4.06
CA ARG A 52 -6.92 7.73 3.57
C ARG A 52 -7.54 6.40 3.14
N MET A 53 -8.55 5.94 3.86
CA MET A 53 -9.16 4.65 3.60
C MET A 53 -10.01 4.70 2.33
N ALA A 54 -10.83 5.74 2.20
CA ALA A 54 -11.60 5.98 0.98
C ALA A 54 -10.71 6.08 -0.26
N LEU A 55 -9.57 6.77 -0.15
CA LEU A 55 -8.58 6.85 -1.23
C LEU A 55 -8.03 5.47 -1.59
N LEU A 56 -7.61 4.68 -0.60
CA LEU A 56 -7.05 3.35 -0.87
C LEU A 56 -8.07 2.43 -1.53
N LYS A 57 -9.30 2.41 -1.03
CA LYS A 57 -10.40 1.62 -1.62
C LYS A 57 -10.66 2.03 -3.06
N GLN A 58 -10.70 3.34 -3.35
CA GLN A 58 -10.91 3.84 -4.70
C GLN A 58 -9.83 3.34 -5.68
N ILE A 59 -8.56 3.34 -5.28
CA ILE A 59 -7.47 2.79 -6.10
C ILE A 59 -7.63 1.29 -6.28
N MET A 60 -7.95 0.53 -5.22
CA MET A 60 -8.11 -0.92 -5.29
C MET A 60 -9.26 -1.34 -6.23
N HIS A 61 -10.39 -0.64 -6.15
CA HIS A 61 -11.52 -0.85 -7.06
C HIS A 61 -11.12 -0.56 -8.52
N HIS A 62 -10.55 0.62 -8.78
CA HIS A 62 -10.12 0.97 -10.13
C HIS A 62 -9.09 -0.02 -10.69
N ALA A 63 -8.11 -0.42 -9.87
CA ALA A 63 -7.09 -1.39 -10.27
C ALA A 63 -7.71 -2.77 -10.57
N HIS A 64 -8.77 -3.16 -9.86
CA HIS A 64 -9.50 -4.39 -10.14
C HIS A 64 -10.28 -4.31 -11.45
N GLU A 65 -11.08 -3.27 -11.63
CA GLU A 65 -11.93 -3.06 -12.81
C GLU A 65 -11.11 -2.93 -14.11
N ASN A 66 -9.89 -2.40 -14.02
CA ASN A 66 -9.04 -2.13 -15.17
C ASN A 66 -7.86 -3.13 -15.33
N ASN A 67 -7.84 -4.23 -14.58
CA ASN A 67 -6.74 -5.22 -14.59
C ASN A 67 -5.35 -4.61 -14.27
N MET A 68 -5.30 -3.56 -13.46
CA MET A 68 -4.08 -2.85 -13.07
C MET A 68 -3.58 -3.23 -11.67
N LYS A 69 -4.05 -4.34 -11.09
CA LYS A 69 -3.65 -4.84 -9.75
C LYS A 69 -2.12 -4.87 -9.61
N SER A 70 -1.41 -5.46 -10.56
CA SER A 70 0.05 -5.58 -10.52
C SER A 70 0.75 -4.22 -10.50
N GLN A 71 0.29 -3.28 -11.32
CA GLN A 71 0.84 -1.92 -11.38
C GLN A 71 0.61 -1.17 -10.06
N MET A 72 -0.58 -1.30 -9.47
CA MET A 72 -0.89 -0.72 -8.15
C MET A 72 0.03 -1.29 -7.06
N MET A 73 0.17 -2.62 -7.01
CA MET A 73 1.03 -3.30 -6.03
C MET A 73 2.49 -2.87 -6.19
N GLN A 74 2.98 -2.76 -7.43
CA GLN A 74 4.32 -2.25 -7.72
C GLN A 74 4.53 -0.81 -7.23
N GLY A 75 3.54 0.06 -7.41
CA GLY A 75 3.60 1.43 -6.88
C GLY A 75 3.77 1.48 -5.36
N PHE A 76 3.00 0.68 -4.63
CA PHE A 76 3.14 0.59 -3.17
C PHE A 76 4.45 -0.08 -2.74
N MET A 77 4.92 -1.11 -3.44
CA MET A 77 6.22 -1.73 -3.15
C MET A 77 7.37 -0.74 -3.33
N GLN A 78 7.37 0.03 -4.42
CA GLN A 78 8.38 1.05 -4.68
C GLN A 78 8.38 2.10 -3.56
N LEU A 79 7.19 2.54 -3.13
CA LEU A 79 7.06 3.48 -2.03
C LEU A 79 7.66 2.94 -0.73
N LEU A 80 7.36 1.70 -0.37
CA LEU A 80 7.92 1.06 0.83
C LEU A 80 9.44 0.91 0.70
N GLN A 81 9.96 0.58 -0.48
CA GLN A 81 11.40 0.49 -0.74
C GLN A 81 12.08 1.85 -0.58
N GLU A 82 11.52 2.92 -1.15
CA GLU A 82 12.00 4.31 -0.99
C GLU A 82 12.09 4.68 0.50
N ARG A 83 11.07 4.35 1.29
CA ARG A 83 11.06 4.60 2.74
C ARG A 83 12.10 3.77 3.49
N THR A 84 12.26 2.49 3.13
CA THR A 84 13.30 1.66 3.77
C THR A 84 14.72 2.15 3.48
N LYS A 85 14.99 2.76 2.33
CA LYS A 85 16.29 3.40 2.05
C LYS A 85 16.57 4.52 3.06
N ILE A 86 15.61 5.44 3.23
CA ILE A 86 15.68 6.52 4.22
C ILE A 86 15.90 5.96 5.63
N TYR A 87 15.18 4.89 6.00
CA TYR A 87 15.36 4.26 7.31
C TYR A 87 16.74 3.63 7.48
N ASN A 88 17.32 3.02 6.45
CA ASN A 88 18.68 2.50 6.53
C ASN A 88 19.68 3.64 6.76
N ASP A 89 19.54 4.74 6.04
CA ASP A 89 20.41 5.93 6.21
C ASP A 89 20.27 6.50 7.64
N LEU A 90 19.05 6.57 8.18
CA LEU A 90 18.83 7.00 9.56
C LEU A 90 19.43 6.02 10.58
N ALA A 91 19.30 4.71 10.38
CA ALA A 91 19.87 3.71 11.29
C ALA A 91 21.40 3.77 11.31
N GLN A 92 22.04 4.09 10.19
CA GLN A 92 23.50 4.28 10.11
C GLN A 92 23.94 5.56 10.83
N ASN A 93 23.20 6.66 10.65
CA ASN A 93 23.55 7.96 11.24
C ASN A 93 23.18 8.10 12.72
N PHE A 94 22.24 7.30 13.22
CA PHE A 94 21.76 7.35 14.60
C PHE A 94 21.78 5.95 15.27
N PRO A 95 22.96 5.45 15.68
CA PRO A 95 23.13 4.08 16.18
C PRO A 95 22.22 3.72 17.37
N THR A 96 21.96 4.67 18.27
CA THR A 96 21.07 4.45 19.43
C THR A 96 19.63 4.15 19.01
N ALA A 97 19.17 4.75 17.91
CA ALA A 97 17.83 4.52 17.37
C ALA A 97 17.77 3.32 16.40
N ALA A 98 18.92 2.81 15.94
CA ALA A 98 19.01 1.76 14.94
C ALA A 98 18.18 0.51 15.29
N PRO A 99 18.16 -0.03 16.53
CA PRO A 99 17.35 -1.21 16.84
C PRO A 99 15.85 -1.00 16.58
N LEU A 100 15.32 0.18 16.89
CA LEU A 100 13.92 0.53 16.63
C LEU A 100 13.66 0.71 15.14
N ILE A 101 14.54 1.43 14.44
CA ILE A 101 14.42 1.68 13.00
C ILE A 101 14.49 0.36 12.22
N GLN A 102 15.34 -0.58 12.62
CA GLN A 102 15.40 -1.90 12.02
C GLN A 102 14.09 -2.67 12.15
N GLN A 103 13.36 -2.55 13.27
CA GLN A 103 12.02 -3.16 13.39
C GLN A 103 11.04 -2.59 12.36
N TRP A 104 11.09 -1.28 12.08
CA TRP A 104 10.26 -0.66 11.03
C TRP A 104 10.65 -1.15 9.64
N ILE A 105 11.95 -1.29 9.37
CA ILE A 105 12.46 -1.85 8.10
C ILE A 105 11.95 -3.28 7.91
N GLN A 106 12.01 -4.12 8.94
CA GLN A 106 11.52 -5.50 8.85
C GLN A 106 10.02 -5.56 8.55
N LYS A 107 9.21 -4.72 9.19
CA LYS A 107 7.77 -4.61 8.92
C LYS A 107 7.47 -4.17 7.48
N ALA A 108 8.24 -3.22 6.97
CA ALA A 108 8.13 -2.77 5.58
C ALA A 108 8.47 -3.89 4.58
N ARG A 109 9.54 -4.63 4.85
CA ARG A 109 9.94 -5.81 4.05
C ARG A 109 8.88 -6.91 4.08
N SER A 110 8.31 -7.21 5.24
CA SER A 110 7.21 -8.17 5.36
C SER A 110 5.99 -7.76 4.55
N THR A 111 5.66 -6.46 4.56
CA THR A 111 4.56 -5.95 3.73
C THR A 111 4.88 -6.04 2.25
N ILE A 112 6.11 -5.72 1.81
CA ILE A 112 6.53 -5.92 0.40
C ILE A 112 6.36 -7.38 -0.01
N MET A 113 6.81 -8.34 0.82
CA MET A 113 6.66 -9.77 0.53
C MET A 113 5.19 -10.19 0.41
N LEU A 114 4.31 -9.64 1.25
CA LEU A 114 2.87 -9.84 1.14
C LEU A 114 2.34 -9.31 -0.20
N LEU A 115 2.69 -8.07 -0.59
CA LEU A 115 2.26 -7.51 -1.89
C LEU A 115 2.76 -8.34 -3.08
N GLN A 116 4.00 -8.85 -3.02
CA GLN A 116 4.56 -9.73 -4.05
C GLN A 116 3.84 -11.08 -4.14
N ARG A 117 3.40 -11.62 -3.01
CA ARG A 117 2.58 -12.84 -2.98
C ARG A 117 1.22 -12.55 -3.61
N GLU A 118 0.50 -11.54 -3.12
CA GLU A 118 -0.85 -11.21 -3.61
C GLU A 118 -0.88 -10.78 -5.08
N MET A 119 0.21 -10.20 -5.59
CA MET A 119 0.35 -9.88 -7.02
C MET A 119 0.44 -11.14 -7.90
N ARG A 120 0.98 -12.24 -7.37
CA ARG A 120 1.11 -13.53 -8.08
C ARG A 120 -0.11 -14.44 -7.88
N SER A 121 -0.88 -14.24 -6.81
CA SER A 121 -2.12 -14.97 -6.55
C SER A 121 -3.14 -14.71 -7.67
N ASN A 122 -3.72 -15.77 -8.23
CA ASN A 122 -4.78 -15.68 -9.23
C ASN A 122 -6.02 -15.05 -8.58
N PRO A 123 -6.63 -13.98 -9.14
CA PRO A 123 -7.82 -13.35 -8.56
C PRO A 123 -9.09 -14.24 -8.56
N TYR A 124 -9.02 -15.44 -9.12
CA TYR A 124 -10.12 -16.42 -9.23
C TYR A 124 -9.87 -17.74 -8.46
N GLU A 125 -8.81 -17.81 -7.65
CA GLU A 125 -8.57 -18.90 -6.69
C GLU A 125 -8.79 -18.44 -5.25
#